data_AF-A0A949HHG2-F1
#
_entry.id   AF-A0A949HHG2-F1
#
_cell.length_a   1.000
_cell.length_b   1.000
_cell.length_c   1.000
_cell.angle_alpha   90.00
_cell.angle_beta   90.00
_cell.angle_gamma   90.00
#
_symmetry.space_group_name_H-M   'P 1'
#
loop_
_entity.id
_entity.type
_entity.pdbx_description
1 polymer ?
#
loop_
_entity_poly.entity_id
_entity_poly.type
_entity_poly.pdbx_seq_one_letter_code
_entity_poly.pdbx_strand_id
1 'polypeptide(L)'
;MVISINIPDGTQQILEEQAALRGQSVESYAAELIRKGVIGGRTFAEILAPFREQVANSEIPDAELDELFEAARNEVHDANQGQE
;
A
#
# COMPACT_ATOMS: atom_id res chain seq x y z
N MET A 1 -26.99 2.24 9.72
CA MET A 1 -26.19 2.56 10.92
C MET A 1 -25.42 3.83 10.63
N VAL A 2 -25.38 4.78 11.56
CA VAL A 2 -24.59 6.02 11.41
C VAL A 2 -23.43 5.94 12.39
N ILE A 3 -22.21 6.22 11.93
CA ILE A 3 -21.00 6.25 12.74
C ILE A 3 -20.51 7.70 12.75
N SER A 4 -20.30 8.27 13.94
CA SER A 4 -19.66 9.58 14.09
C SER A 4 -18.21 9.36 14.51
N ILE A 5 -17.29 9.93 13.74
CA ILE A 5 -15.84 9.88 14.00
C ILE A 5 -15.29 11.30 14.02
N ASN A 6 -14.40 11.58 14.95
CA ASN A 6 -13.63 12.81 14.97
C ASN A 6 -12.34 12.57 14.18
N ILE A 7 -12.13 13.35 13.13
CA ILE A 7 -10.90 13.34 12.33
C ILE A 7 -10.24 14.72 12.41
N PRO A 8 -8.91 14.82 12.35
CA PRO A 8 -8.22 16.11 12.30
C PRO A 8 -8.63 16.93 11.07
N ASP A 9 -8.68 18.25 11.19
CA ASP A 9 -9.09 19.17 10.11
C ASP A 9 -8.26 18.95 8.82
N GLY A 10 -6.96 18.71 8.95
CA GLY A 10 -6.09 18.42 7.80
C GLY A 10 -6.47 17.12 7.08
N THR A 11 -6.94 16.10 7.81
CA THR A 11 -7.42 14.85 7.24
C THR A 11 -8.79 15.03 6.59
N GLN A 12 -9.67 15.84 7.17
CA GLN A 12 -10.96 16.18 6.56
C GLN A 12 -10.77 16.85 5.20
N GLN A 13 -9.85 17.83 5.12
CA GLN A 13 -9.60 18.55 3.88
C GLN A 13 -9.09 17.62 2.76
N ILE A 14 -8.18 16.70 3.08
CA ILE A 14 -7.69 15.68 2.14
C ILE A 14 -8.84 14.75 1.70
N LEU A 15 -9.71 14.35 2.63
CA LEU A 15 -10.85 13.49 2.32
C LEU A 15 -11.82 14.15 1.33
N GLU A 16 -12.12 15.44 1.54
CA GLU A 16 -12.97 16.24 0.65
C GLU A 16 -12.35 16.38 -0.75
N GLU A 17 -11.06 16.70 -0.82
CA GLU A 17 -10.34 16.84 -2.09
C GLU A 17 -10.33 15.52 -2.88
N GLN A 18 -10.00 14.41 -2.22
CA GLN A 18 -9.96 13.09 -2.86
C GLN A 18 -11.35 12.62 -3.32
N ALA A 19 -12.40 12.92 -2.56
CA ALA A 19 -13.78 12.64 -2.98
C ALA A 19 -14.16 13.44 -4.24
N ALA A 20 -13.83 14.74 -4.25
CA ALA A 20 -14.09 15.62 -5.40
C ALA A 20 -13.34 15.16 -6.67
N LEU A 21 -12.06 14.79 -6.55
CA LEU A 21 -11.25 14.26 -7.66
C LEU A 21 -11.86 12.99 -8.28
N ARG A 22 -12.62 12.23 -7.50
CA ARG A 22 -13.27 10.97 -7.93
C ARG A 22 -14.73 11.16 -8.32
N GLY A 23 -15.26 12.40 -8.26
CA GLY A 23 -16.66 12.70 -8.50
C GLY A 23 -17.61 12.04 -7.49
N GLN A 24 -17.13 11.76 -6.28
CA GLN A 24 -17.89 11.11 -5.21
C GLN A 24 -18.25 12.12 -4.11
N SER A 25 -19.31 11.84 -3.34
CA SER A 25 -19.54 12.57 -2.09
C SER A 25 -18.53 12.12 -1.02
N VAL A 26 -18.29 12.98 -0.03
CA VAL A 26 -17.38 12.71 1.09
C VAL A 26 -17.81 11.45 1.84
N GLU A 27 -19.11 11.25 2.05
CA GLU A 27 -19.67 10.09 2.74
C GLU A 27 -19.46 8.79 1.94
N SER A 28 -19.67 8.85 0.62
CA SER A 28 -19.48 7.70 -0.26
C SER A 28 -18.01 7.27 -0.29
N TYR A 29 -17.11 8.25 -0.42
CA TYR A 29 -15.67 8.02 -0.40
C TYR A 29 -15.20 7.49 0.96
N ALA A 30 -15.65 8.07 2.07
CA ALA A 30 -15.35 7.58 3.42
C ALA A 30 -15.84 6.15 3.63
N ALA A 31 -17.06 5.82 3.20
CA ALA A 31 -17.59 4.46 3.29
C ALA A 31 -16.77 3.45 2.46
N GLU A 32 -16.27 3.85 1.29
CA GLU A 32 -15.37 3.04 0.46
C GLU A 32 -14.04 2.77 1.18
N LEU A 33 -13.43 3.81 1.78
CA LEU A 33 -12.19 3.67 2.54
C LEU A 33 -12.36 2.76 3.76
N ILE A 34 -13.44 2.93 4.52
CA ILE A 34 -13.78 2.05 5.65
C ILE A 34 -13.99 0.62 5.15
N ARG A 35 -14.73 0.42 4.06
CA ARG A 35 -14.93 -0.91 3.48
C ARG A 35 -13.60 -1.55 3.08
N LYS A 36 -12.70 -0.79 2.45
CA LYS A 36 -11.35 -1.26 2.08
C LYS A 36 -10.52 -1.61 3.31
N GLY A 37 -10.60 -0.85 4.39
CA GLY A 37 -9.87 -1.16 5.63
C GLY A 37 -10.47 -2.32 6.43
N VAL A 38 -11.79 -2.54 6.35
CA VAL A 38 -12.49 -3.59 7.12
C VAL A 38 -12.53 -4.92 6.36
N ILE A 39 -12.76 -4.88 5.05
CA ILE A 39 -12.89 -6.07 4.18
C ILE A 39 -11.58 -6.38 3.47
N GLY A 40 -10.78 -5.35 3.16
CA GLY A 40 -9.46 -5.57 2.57
C GLY A 40 -8.59 -6.35 3.55
N GLY A 41 -7.88 -7.35 3.03
CA GLY A 41 -6.82 -8.03 3.78
C GLY A 41 -5.70 -7.06 4.15
N ARG A 42 -4.61 -7.60 4.72
CA ARG A 42 -3.42 -6.80 5.06
C ARG A 42 -3.08 -5.84 3.92
N THR A 43 -3.01 -4.55 4.24
CA THR A 43 -2.50 -3.52 3.34
C THR A 43 -1.11 -3.91 2.86
N PHE A 44 -0.69 -3.41 1.71
CA PHE A 44 0.66 -3.68 1.21
C PHE A 44 1.76 -3.30 2.23
N ALA A 45 1.52 -2.22 3.00
CA ALA A 45 2.39 -1.82 4.11
C ALA A 45 2.44 -2.87 5.22
N GLU A 46 1.29 -3.43 5.63
CA GLU A 46 1.22 -4.51 6.63
C GLU A 46 1.79 -5.84 6.12
N ILE A 47 1.68 -6.12 4.82
CA ILE A 47 2.32 -7.28 4.19
C ILE A 47 3.85 -7.13 4.25
N LEU A 48 4.37 -5.93 3.99
CA LEU A 48 5.81 -5.67 3.96
C LEU A 48 6.43 -5.36 5.32
N ALA A 49 5.64 -5.09 6.36
CA ALA A 49 6.16 -4.74 7.68
C ALA A 49 7.18 -5.76 8.23
N PRO A 50 6.95 -7.09 8.18
CA PRO A 50 7.92 -8.07 8.66
C PRO A 50 9.21 -8.07 7.83
N PHE A 51 9.11 -7.85 6.52
CA PHE A 51 10.29 -7.78 5.64
C PHE A 51 11.13 -6.55 5.95
N ARG A 52 10.50 -5.39 6.19
CA ARG A 52 11.22 -4.16 6.58
C ARG A 52 11.97 -4.33 7.89
N GLU A 53 11.37 -5.00 8.87
CA GLU A 53 12.05 -5.34 10.13
C GLU A 53 13.22 -6.30 9.89
N GLN A 54 13.07 -7.29 9.02
CA GLN A 54 14.17 -8.20 8.68
C GLN A 54 15.32 -7.48 8.01
N VAL A 55 15.05 -6.61 7.04
CA VAL A 55 16.06 -5.80 6.36
C VAL A 55 16.79 -4.88 7.34
N ALA A 56 16.06 -4.20 8.23
CA ALA A 56 16.66 -3.32 9.23
C ALA A 56 17.55 -4.07 10.24
N ASN A 57 17.29 -5.36 10.47
CA ASN A 57 18.06 -6.21 11.40
C ASN A 57 19.12 -7.08 10.72
N SER A 58 19.02 -7.30 9.40
CA SER A 58 20.08 -7.91 8.62
C SER A 58 21.10 -6.81 8.38
N GLU A 59 22.36 -7.00 8.78
CA GLU A 59 23.46 -6.07 8.49
C GLU A 59 23.81 -6.01 6.98
N ILE A 60 22.83 -6.30 6.11
CA ILE A 60 22.95 -6.29 4.66
C ILE A 60 23.16 -4.85 4.18
N PRO A 61 24.21 -4.58 3.39
CA PRO A 61 24.36 -3.29 2.74
C PRO A 61 23.28 -3.05 1.69
N ASP A 62 22.87 -1.81 1.50
CA ASP A 62 21.89 -1.41 0.47
C ASP A 62 22.24 -1.96 -0.92
N ALA A 63 23.52 -1.92 -1.29
CA ALA A 63 24.00 -2.41 -2.58
C ALA A 63 23.78 -3.92 -2.77
N GLU A 64 23.92 -4.72 -1.70
CA GLU A 64 23.70 -6.17 -1.74
C GLU A 64 22.20 -6.48 -1.83
N LEU A 65 21.36 -5.66 -1.18
CA LEU A 65 19.91 -5.75 -1.29
C LEU A 65 19.44 -5.40 -2.73
N ASP A 66 20.02 -4.37 -3.33
CA ASP A 66 19.73 -3.98 -4.71
C ASP A 66 20.10 -5.09 -5.71
N GLU A 67 21.27 -5.70 -5.56
CA GLU A 67 21.70 -6.85 -6.36
C GLU A 67 20.73 -8.04 -6.24
N LEU A 68 20.27 -8.34 -5.01
CA LEU A 68 19.29 -9.39 -4.77
C LEU A 68 17.97 -9.14 -5.53
N PHE A 69 17.48 -7.90 -5.51
CA PHE A 69 16.26 -7.54 -6.23
C PHE A 69 16.45 -7.55 -7.74
N GLU A 70 17.58 -7.09 -8.27
CA GLU A 70 17.87 -7.16 -9.70
C GLU A 70 17.98 -8.60 -10.20
N ALA A 71 18.65 -9.48 -9.45
CA ALA A 71 18.73 -10.89 -9.78
C ALA A 71 17.34 -11.54 -9.86
N ALA A 72 16.49 -11.31 -8.85
CA ALA A 72 15.13 -11.84 -8.83
C ALA A 72 14.25 -11.27 -9.97
N ARG A 73 14.41 -9.98 -10.33
CA ARG A 73 13.73 -9.37 -11.46
C ARG A 73 14.12 -10.04 -12.78
N ASN A 74 15.41 -10.22 -13.00
CA ASN A 74 15.94 -10.81 -14.22
C ASN A 74 15.50 -12.28 -14.35
N GLU A 75 15.50 -13.05 -13.26
CA GLU A 75 15.04 -14.44 -13.27
C GLU A 75 13.57 -14.56 -13.74
N VAL A 76 12.69 -13.69 -13.23
CA VAL A 76 11.28 -13.67 -13.65
C VAL A 76 11.14 -13.18 -15.10
N HIS A 77 11.95 -12.20 -15.50
CA HIS A 77 11.95 -11.71 -16.88
C HIS A 77 12.34 -12.81 -17.87
N ASP A 78 13.43 -13.52 -17.60
CA ASP A 78 13.95 -14.60 -18.43
C ASP A 78 12.99 -15.80 -18.47
N ALA A 79 12.37 -16.15 -17.33
CA ALA A 79 11.37 -17.22 -17.25
C ALA A 79 10.13 -16.93 -18.10
N ASN A 80 9.71 -15.66 -18.19
CA ASN A 80 8.57 -15.25 -19.01
C ASN A 80 8.91 -15.18 -20.51
N GLN A 81 10.16 -14.88 -20.88
CA GLN A 81 10.60 -14.88 -22.28
C GLN A 81 10.83 -16.30 -22.85
N GLY A 82 11.02 -17.31 -22.00
CA GLY A 82 11.14 -18.71 -22.44
C GLY A 82 9.80 -19.42 -22.70
N GLN A 83 8.66 -18.73 -22.56
CA GLN A 83 7.31 -19.29 -22.74
C GLN A 83 6.60 -18.86 -24.04
N GLU A 84 7.29 -18.16 -24.96
CA GLU A 84 6.80 -17.84 -26.32
C GLU A 84 7.25 -18.85 -27.39
#